data_AF-A0A444JBN1-F1
#
_entry.id   AF-A0A444JBN1-F1
#
_cell.length_a   1.000
_cell.length_b   1.000
_cell.length_c   1.000
_cell.angle_alpha   90.00
_cell.angle_beta   90.00
_cell.angle_gamma   90.00
#
_symmetry.space_group_name_H-M   'P 1'
#
loop_
_entity.id
_entity.type
_entity.pdbx_description
1 polymer ?
#
loop_
_entity_poly.entity_id
_entity_poly.type
_entity_poly.pdbx_seq_one_letter_code
_entity_poly.pdbx_strand_id
1 'polypeptide(L)'
;KFSRKKILVTCDLMRAVLVLGYLLIRDSDYVWLVYVLAFIQESIWTFYHPARQAAVPNLCSREELSIVNGLSGASWSVMLAFGAALGGFFTAHFGWQAAIIADCCSFLVSASIMLTVLIPHRAKRPTTDSADFSLARVTGWHDLQEGFSYIRARPKVLALLTVKSGWALSGGILVMLAVFGEQVFAQENGGGGGQGGLSGILFSMRGLGAALGPVIAWRLFGDGISAMRKAIGGAFFLSCVAYLLFSQAPNMWLAAFWVFWGHFGGSVQWVFSTTLLHRRVEDRFRGRLFSTEMTLMTLMLSLSTWCTGAAMDMGIDPRTIVLVLALLFLLPGTGWILYLRSLARTDSTD
;
A
#
# COMPACT_ATOMS: atom_id res chain seq x y z
N LYS A 1 -2.51 -23.83 -17.43
CA LYS A 1 -2.72 -24.17 -18.84
C LYS A 1 -2.49 -22.98 -19.80
N PHE A 2 -2.19 -21.77 -19.32
CA PHE A 2 -1.85 -20.61 -20.18
C PHE A 2 -0.38 -20.19 -20.04
N SER A 3 0.21 -19.61 -21.09
CA SER A 3 1.55 -19.01 -21.04
C SER A 3 1.50 -17.74 -20.19
N ARG A 4 2.39 -17.64 -19.20
CA ARG A 4 2.50 -16.48 -18.31
C ARG A 4 2.68 -15.19 -19.11
N LYS A 5 3.52 -15.23 -20.16
CA LYS A 5 3.71 -14.13 -21.10
C LYS A 5 2.41 -13.68 -21.76
N LYS A 6 1.60 -14.62 -22.25
CA LYS A 6 0.31 -14.31 -22.88
C LYS A 6 -0.65 -13.63 -21.90
N ILE A 7 -0.71 -14.09 -20.65
CA ILE A 7 -1.53 -13.46 -19.60
C ILE A 7 -1.08 -12.02 -19.38
N LEU A 8 0.22 -11.80 -19.15
CA LEU A 8 0.78 -10.48 -18.86
C LEU A 8 0.50 -9.47 -19.98
N VAL A 9 0.82 -9.84 -21.23
CA VAL A 9 0.56 -8.98 -22.41
C VAL A 9 -0.94 -8.70 -22.58
N THR A 10 -1.79 -9.72 -22.46
CA THR A 10 -3.25 -9.54 -22.65
C THR A 10 -3.82 -8.62 -21.57
N CYS A 11 -3.40 -8.79 -20.31
CA CYS A 11 -3.82 -7.93 -19.22
C CYS A 11 -3.38 -6.47 -19.43
N ASP A 12 -2.15 -6.22 -19.86
CA ASP A 12 -1.68 -4.85 -20.15
C ASP A 12 -2.47 -4.22 -21.30
N LEU A 13 -2.71 -4.95 -22.39
CA LEU A 13 -3.53 -4.45 -23.51
C LEU A 13 -4.99 -4.17 -23.09
N MET A 14 -5.58 -5.05 -22.29
CA MET A 14 -6.93 -4.83 -21.74
C MET A 14 -6.97 -3.58 -20.86
N ARG A 15 -5.95 -3.36 -20.01
CA ARG A 15 -5.85 -2.18 -19.14
C ARG A 15 -5.63 -0.89 -19.93
N ALA A 16 -4.82 -0.94 -21.00
CA ALA A 16 -4.64 0.19 -21.91
C ALA A 16 -5.98 0.65 -22.51
N VAL A 17 -6.81 -0.28 -22.99
CA VAL A 17 -8.13 0.04 -23.52
C VAL A 17 -9.08 0.50 -22.42
N LEU A 18 -9.06 -0.18 -21.28
CA LEU A 18 -9.95 0.10 -20.15
C LEU A 18 -9.72 1.51 -19.59
N VAL A 19 -8.46 1.94 -19.46
CA VAL A 19 -8.15 3.23 -18.86
C VAL A 19 -8.61 4.40 -19.75
N LEU A 20 -8.63 4.22 -21.07
CA LEU A 20 -9.23 5.21 -21.97
C LEU A 20 -10.74 5.37 -21.74
N GLY A 21 -11.40 4.37 -21.16
CA GLY A 21 -12.79 4.46 -20.72
C GLY A 21 -13.03 5.59 -19.71
N TYR A 22 -12.04 5.98 -18.90
CA TYR A 22 -12.17 7.10 -17.97
C TYR A 22 -12.38 8.44 -18.69
N LEU A 23 -11.97 8.57 -19.96
CA LEU A 23 -12.19 9.78 -20.77
C LEU A 23 -13.68 9.97 -21.15
N LEU A 24 -14.52 8.94 -20.98
CA LEU A 24 -15.96 9.04 -21.22
C LEU A 24 -16.69 9.75 -20.07
N ILE A 25 -16.03 9.91 -18.92
CA ILE A 25 -16.60 10.56 -17.74
C ILE A 25 -16.50 12.08 -17.95
N ARG A 26 -17.62 12.69 -18.32
CA ARG A 26 -17.70 14.14 -18.60
C ARG A 26 -18.22 14.93 -17.41
N ASP A 27 -19.21 14.36 -16.72
CA ASP A 27 -19.96 15.02 -15.65
C ASP A 27 -20.28 14.03 -14.52
N SER A 28 -20.85 14.54 -13.42
CA SER A 28 -21.21 13.76 -12.22
C SER A 28 -22.13 12.57 -12.51
N ASP A 29 -22.96 12.66 -13.54
CA ASP A 29 -23.91 11.60 -13.93
C ASP A 29 -23.20 10.31 -14.38
N TYR A 30 -21.92 10.41 -14.76
CA TYR A 30 -21.10 9.27 -15.19
C TYR A 30 -20.18 8.74 -14.08
N VAL A 31 -20.30 9.22 -12.83
CA VAL A 31 -19.45 8.74 -11.71
C VAL A 31 -19.59 7.24 -11.48
N TRP A 32 -20.76 6.65 -11.79
CA TRP A 32 -20.94 5.19 -11.73
C TRP A 32 -19.93 4.43 -12.62
N LEU A 33 -19.51 5.03 -13.73
CA LEU A 33 -18.53 4.45 -14.65
C LEU A 33 -17.14 4.35 -14.01
N VAL A 34 -16.77 5.27 -13.11
CA VAL A 34 -15.52 5.19 -12.32
C VAL A 34 -15.48 3.88 -11.54
N TYR A 35 -16.58 3.53 -10.86
CA TYR A 35 -16.66 2.32 -10.05
C TYR A 35 -16.60 1.06 -10.92
N VAL A 36 -17.31 1.05 -12.05
CA VAL A 36 -17.29 -0.09 -12.99
C VAL A 36 -15.90 -0.29 -13.60
N LEU A 37 -15.27 0.77 -14.10
CA LEU A 37 -13.93 0.71 -14.68
C LEU A 37 -12.89 0.29 -13.64
N ALA A 38 -12.95 0.85 -12.42
CA ALA A 38 -12.05 0.46 -11.33
C ALA A 38 -12.22 -1.01 -10.95
N PHE A 39 -13.46 -1.49 -10.85
CA PHE A 39 -13.75 -2.90 -10.56
C PHE A 39 -13.18 -3.84 -11.63
N ILE A 40 -13.36 -3.51 -12.92
CA ILE A 40 -12.80 -4.31 -14.02
C ILE A 40 -11.27 -4.26 -13.99
N GLN A 41 -10.68 -3.10 -13.69
CA GLN A 41 -9.24 -2.92 -13.61
C GLN A 41 -8.61 -3.80 -12.51
N GLU A 42 -9.20 -3.81 -11.31
CA GLU A 42 -8.76 -4.68 -10.20
C GLU A 42 -9.01 -6.17 -10.48
N SER A 43 -10.08 -6.48 -11.21
CA SER A 43 -10.36 -7.85 -11.67
C SER A 43 -9.26 -8.34 -12.63
N ILE A 44 -8.80 -7.51 -13.57
CA ILE A 44 -7.69 -7.84 -14.47
C ILE A 44 -6.39 -8.01 -13.66
N TRP A 45 -6.15 -7.15 -12.67
CA TRP A 45 -4.97 -7.23 -11.80
C TRP A 45 -4.87 -8.57 -11.06
N THR A 46 -6.00 -9.15 -10.67
CA THR A 46 -6.08 -10.47 -10.02
C THR A 46 -5.49 -11.60 -10.87
N PHE A 47 -5.51 -11.47 -12.21
CA PHE A 47 -4.83 -12.40 -13.13
C PHE A 47 -3.37 -12.01 -13.38
N TYR A 48 -3.10 -10.71 -13.53
CA TYR A 48 -1.77 -10.18 -13.81
C TYR A 48 -0.77 -10.49 -12.69
N HIS A 49 -1.13 -10.22 -11.43
CA HIS A 49 -0.25 -10.35 -10.28
C HIS A 49 0.33 -11.77 -10.10
N PRO A 50 -0.47 -12.85 -10.02
CA PRO A 50 0.06 -14.20 -9.89
C PRO A 50 0.84 -14.66 -11.13
N ALA A 51 0.44 -14.22 -12.34
CA ALA A 51 1.19 -14.53 -13.56
C ALA A 51 2.60 -13.90 -13.53
N ARG A 52 2.71 -12.66 -13.05
CA ARG A 52 3.98 -11.95 -12.85
C ARG A 52 4.84 -12.65 -11.82
N GLN A 53 4.30 -12.93 -10.64
CA GLN A 53 5.01 -13.64 -9.56
C GLN A 53 5.53 -15.00 -10.02
N ALA A 54 4.73 -15.75 -10.78
CA ALA A 54 5.15 -17.03 -11.32
C ALA A 54 6.20 -16.90 -12.43
N ALA A 55 6.27 -15.78 -13.15
CA ALA A 55 7.25 -15.58 -14.22
C ALA A 55 8.65 -15.25 -13.69
N VAL A 56 8.76 -14.57 -12.55
CA VAL A 56 10.06 -14.12 -11.99
C VAL A 56 11.06 -15.28 -11.82
N PRO A 57 10.73 -16.44 -11.21
CA PRO A 57 11.70 -17.53 -11.03
C PRO A 57 12.14 -18.22 -12.32
N ASN A 58 11.52 -17.91 -13.47
CA ASN A 58 11.96 -18.40 -14.77
C ASN A 58 13.00 -17.46 -15.43
N LEU A 59 13.18 -16.25 -14.89
CA LEU A 59 14.02 -15.20 -15.46
C LEU A 59 15.35 -15.01 -14.71
N CYS A 60 15.47 -15.56 -13.51
CA CYS A 60 16.68 -15.46 -12.69
C CYS A 60 17.06 -16.82 -12.09
N SER A 61 18.32 -16.94 -11.64
CA SER A 61 18.78 -18.09 -10.89
C SER A 61 18.15 -18.12 -9.49
N ARG A 62 18.26 -19.25 -8.77
CA ARG A 62 17.71 -19.35 -7.40
C ARG A 62 18.44 -18.43 -6.44
N GLU A 63 19.72 -18.23 -6.66
CA GLU A 63 20.63 -17.40 -5.86
C GLU A 63 20.29 -15.91 -6.03
N GLU A 64 19.82 -15.52 -7.22
CA GLU A 64 19.43 -14.16 -7.55
C GLU A 64 18.01 -13.79 -7.08
N LEU A 65 17.18 -14.77 -6.70
CA LEU A 65 15.78 -14.51 -6.29
C LEU A 65 15.67 -13.48 -5.17
N SER A 66 16.61 -13.49 -4.20
CA SER A 66 16.62 -12.50 -3.12
C SER A 66 16.89 -11.09 -3.64
N ILE A 67 17.80 -10.95 -4.61
CA ILE A 67 18.13 -9.67 -5.25
C ILE A 67 16.92 -9.17 -6.05
N VAL A 68 16.28 -10.06 -6.83
CA VAL A 68 15.11 -9.70 -7.64
C VAL A 68 13.91 -9.31 -6.78
N ASN A 69 13.69 -9.98 -5.65
CA ASN A 69 12.64 -9.62 -4.69
C ASN A 69 12.93 -8.26 -4.03
N GLY A 70 14.19 -8.01 -3.64
CA GLY A 70 14.62 -6.71 -3.12
C GLY A 70 14.42 -5.58 -4.13
N LEU A 71 14.82 -5.80 -5.39
CA LEU A 71 14.61 -4.86 -6.48
C LEU A 71 13.12 -4.63 -6.75
N SER A 72 12.30 -5.69 -6.76
CA SER A 72 10.86 -5.57 -6.96
C SER A 72 10.17 -4.74 -5.87
N GLY A 73 10.59 -4.91 -4.62
CA GLY A 73 10.12 -4.09 -3.50
C GLY A 73 10.55 -2.63 -3.63
N ALA A 74 11.81 -2.39 -3.97
CA ALA A 74 12.32 -1.03 -4.22
C ALA A 74 11.59 -0.36 -5.40
N SER A 75 11.38 -1.08 -6.50
CA SER A 75 10.61 -0.59 -7.66
C SER A 75 9.20 -0.22 -7.26
N TRP A 76 8.50 -1.01 -6.45
CA TRP A 76 7.15 -0.65 -5.97
C TRP A 76 7.14 0.67 -5.22
N SER A 77 8.07 0.86 -4.27
CA SER A 77 8.17 2.10 -3.48
C SER A 77 8.55 3.31 -4.34
N VAL A 78 9.53 3.14 -5.24
CA VAL A 78 9.95 4.21 -6.16
C VAL A 78 8.81 4.57 -7.11
N MET A 79 8.11 3.59 -7.69
CA MET A 79 6.97 3.85 -8.57
C MET A 79 5.79 4.47 -7.83
N LEU A 80 5.57 4.15 -6.55
CA LEU A 80 4.54 4.81 -5.76
C LEU A 80 4.84 6.31 -5.59
N ALA A 81 6.09 6.66 -5.29
CA ALA A 81 6.51 8.05 -5.12
C ALA A 81 6.56 8.80 -6.46
N PHE A 82 7.28 8.23 -7.41
CA PHE A 82 7.51 8.81 -8.72
C PHE A 82 6.24 8.84 -9.55
N GLY A 83 5.45 7.76 -9.55
CA GLY A 83 4.19 7.69 -10.29
C GLY A 83 3.15 8.68 -9.78
N ALA A 84 3.06 8.88 -8.45
CA ALA A 84 2.14 9.87 -7.92
C ALA A 84 2.61 11.31 -8.14
N ALA A 85 3.92 11.55 -8.08
CA ALA A 85 4.51 12.84 -8.47
C ALA A 85 4.30 13.15 -9.94
N LEU A 86 4.57 12.18 -10.81
CA LEU A 86 4.40 12.31 -12.24
C LEU A 86 2.92 12.48 -12.61
N GLY A 87 2.02 11.70 -12.01
CA GLY A 87 0.58 11.80 -12.21
C GLY A 87 0.06 13.17 -11.77
N GLY A 88 0.48 13.64 -10.60
CA GLY A 88 0.20 14.99 -10.11
C GLY A 88 0.70 16.09 -11.04
N PHE A 89 1.98 16.01 -11.43
CA PHE A 89 2.60 16.97 -12.34
C PHE A 89 1.89 17.02 -13.70
N PHE A 90 1.63 15.86 -14.31
CA PHE A 90 0.93 15.75 -15.59
C PHE A 90 -0.46 16.38 -15.48
N THR A 91 -1.16 16.03 -14.42
CA THR A 91 -2.51 16.51 -14.18
C THR A 91 -2.56 18.01 -13.93
N ALA A 92 -1.57 18.57 -13.24
CA ALA A 92 -1.47 20.02 -12.98
C ALA A 92 -1.23 20.84 -14.25
N HIS A 93 -0.41 20.34 -15.18
CA HIS A 93 0.06 21.11 -16.34
C HIS A 93 -0.69 20.79 -17.64
N PHE A 94 -1.18 19.56 -17.79
CA PHE A 94 -1.80 19.06 -19.02
C PHE A 94 -3.24 18.59 -18.81
N GLY A 95 -3.75 18.63 -17.57
CA GLY A 95 -5.07 18.12 -17.21
C GLY A 95 -5.12 16.61 -16.99
N TRP A 96 -6.18 16.15 -16.31
CA TRP A 96 -6.34 14.74 -15.95
C TRP A 96 -6.53 13.83 -17.18
N GLN A 97 -7.10 14.34 -18.28
CA GLN A 97 -7.25 13.55 -19.51
C GLN A 97 -5.89 13.17 -20.09
N ALA A 98 -4.92 14.10 -20.08
CA ALA A 98 -3.56 13.81 -20.52
C ALA A 98 -2.87 12.78 -19.61
N ALA A 99 -3.14 12.83 -18.30
CA ALA A 99 -2.65 11.82 -17.36
C ALA A 99 -3.21 10.42 -17.67
N ILE A 100 -4.50 10.31 -18.00
CA ILE A 100 -5.14 9.04 -18.43
C ILE A 100 -4.53 8.52 -19.75
N ILE A 101 -4.28 9.40 -20.72
CA ILE A 101 -3.63 9.01 -21.98
C ILE A 101 -2.19 8.54 -21.72
N ALA A 102 -1.45 9.23 -20.84
CA ALA A 102 -0.12 8.82 -20.44
C ALA A 102 -0.13 7.44 -19.74
N ASP A 103 -1.13 7.16 -18.90
CA ASP A 103 -1.29 5.86 -18.26
C ASP A 103 -1.60 4.75 -19.28
N CYS A 104 -2.46 5.02 -20.27
CA CYS A 104 -2.69 4.13 -21.41
C CYS A 104 -1.39 3.81 -22.14
N CYS A 105 -0.60 4.83 -22.48
CA CYS A 105 0.71 4.67 -23.10
C CYS A 105 1.65 3.81 -22.24
N SER A 106 1.62 3.96 -20.92
CA SER A 106 2.43 3.17 -19.99
C SER A 106 2.12 1.67 -20.09
N PHE A 107 0.84 1.29 -20.20
CA PHE A 107 0.44 -0.10 -20.42
C PHE A 107 0.88 -0.63 -21.79
N LEU A 108 0.80 0.18 -22.83
CA LEU A 108 1.27 -0.21 -24.17
C LEU A 108 2.79 -0.41 -24.20
N VAL A 109 3.54 0.44 -23.51
CA VAL A 109 5.00 0.29 -23.33
C VAL A 109 5.30 -1.00 -22.57
N SER A 110 4.58 -1.26 -21.46
CA SER A 110 4.72 -2.52 -20.70
C SER A 110 4.45 -3.75 -21.56
N ALA A 111 3.34 -3.76 -22.31
CA ALA A 111 3.00 -4.85 -23.23
C ALA A 111 4.09 -5.06 -24.29
N SER A 112 4.62 -3.98 -24.85
CA SER A 112 5.70 -4.01 -25.86
C SER A 112 7.00 -4.60 -25.30
N ILE A 113 7.40 -4.20 -24.10
CA ILE A 113 8.55 -4.79 -23.40
C ILE A 113 8.29 -6.27 -23.12
N MET A 114 7.10 -6.62 -22.64
CA MET A 114 6.75 -8.02 -22.36
C MET A 114 6.76 -8.89 -23.61
N LEU A 115 6.47 -8.33 -24.79
CA LEU A 115 6.59 -9.01 -26.08
C LEU A 115 8.05 -9.30 -26.47
N THR A 116 9.01 -8.47 -26.09
CA THR A 116 10.44 -8.71 -26.37
C THR A 116 11.09 -9.67 -25.37
N VAL A 117 10.59 -9.72 -24.13
CA VAL A 117 11.13 -10.62 -23.10
C VAL A 117 10.87 -12.09 -23.45
N LEU A 118 11.94 -12.87 -23.56
CA LEU A 118 11.89 -14.33 -23.63
C LEU A 118 11.68 -14.89 -22.22
N ILE A 119 10.49 -15.40 -21.95
CA ILE A 119 10.20 -16.12 -20.70
C ILE A 119 10.31 -17.61 -21.03
N PRO A 120 11.38 -18.31 -20.60
CA PRO A 120 11.54 -19.73 -20.86
C PRO A 120 10.34 -20.48 -20.31
N HIS A 121 9.74 -21.33 -21.15
CA HIS A 121 8.70 -22.24 -20.72
C HIS A 121 9.36 -23.40 -19.96
N ARG A 122 9.80 -23.16 -18.72
CA ARG A 122 10.16 -24.28 -17.83
C ARG A 122 8.91 -25.11 -17.64
N ALA A 123 8.90 -26.31 -18.23
CA ALA A 123 7.87 -27.31 -18.00
C ALA A 123 7.62 -27.38 -16.49
N LYS A 124 6.34 -27.40 -16.09
CA LYS A 124 5.95 -27.60 -14.69
C LYS A 124 6.79 -28.75 -14.16
N ARG A 125 7.64 -28.49 -13.15
CA ARG A 125 8.05 -29.57 -12.26
C ARG A 125 6.72 -30.15 -11.77
N PRO A 126 6.48 -31.47 -11.88
CA PRO A 126 5.29 -32.04 -11.33
C PRO A 126 5.31 -31.68 -9.85
N THR A 127 4.42 -30.78 -9.43
CA THR A 127 4.07 -30.72 -8.03
C THR A 127 3.46 -32.08 -7.76
N THR A 128 4.12 -32.88 -6.93
CA THR A 128 3.66 -34.21 -6.50
C THR A 128 2.30 -34.19 -5.81
N ASP A 129 1.70 -33.02 -5.64
CA ASP A 129 0.30 -32.88 -5.29
C ASP A 129 -0.54 -32.82 -6.56
N SER A 130 -0.99 -33.99 -7.01
CA SER A 130 -2.35 -34.13 -7.55
C SER A 130 -3.34 -33.78 -6.43
N ALA A 131 -3.39 -32.52 -6.02
CA ALA A 131 -4.34 -32.08 -5.02
C ALA A 131 -5.63 -31.70 -5.72
N ASP A 132 -6.70 -32.39 -5.33
CA ASP A 132 -8.06 -32.16 -5.79
C ASP A 132 -8.41 -30.67 -5.82
N PHE A 133 -9.11 -30.29 -6.88
CA PHE A 133 -9.65 -28.96 -7.11
C PHE A 133 -10.82 -28.72 -6.13
N SER A 134 -10.52 -28.54 -4.85
CA SER A 134 -11.51 -28.26 -3.81
C SER A 134 -11.81 -26.77 -3.74
N LEU A 135 -13.09 -26.41 -3.77
CA LEU A 135 -13.57 -25.03 -3.56
C LEU A 135 -12.95 -24.40 -2.29
N ALA A 136 -12.70 -25.20 -1.25
CA ALA A 136 -12.11 -24.74 0.01
C ALA A 136 -10.64 -24.29 -0.12
N ARG A 137 -9.88 -24.82 -1.09
CA ARG A 137 -8.53 -24.33 -1.43
C ARG A 137 -8.57 -23.11 -2.34
N VAL A 138 -9.60 -22.99 -3.18
CA VAL A 138 -9.79 -21.82 -4.07
C VAL A 138 -10.22 -20.59 -3.28
N THR A 139 -11.04 -20.75 -2.23
CA THR A 139 -11.48 -19.64 -1.37
C THR A 139 -10.42 -19.16 -0.38
N GLY A 140 -9.33 -19.93 -0.18
CA GLY A 140 -8.28 -19.60 0.79
C GLY A 140 -8.74 -19.60 2.26
N TRP A 141 -9.98 -20.02 2.54
CA TRP A 141 -10.59 -19.92 3.86
C TRP A 141 -9.89 -20.80 4.90
N HIS A 142 -9.51 -22.02 4.51
CA HIS A 142 -8.77 -22.92 5.39
C HIS A 142 -7.38 -22.37 5.75
N ASP A 143 -6.69 -21.75 4.79
CA ASP A 143 -5.40 -21.11 5.02
C ASP A 143 -5.52 -19.89 5.95
N LEU A 144 -6.61 -19.13 5.84
CA LEU A 144 -6.92 -18.03 6.77
C LEU A 144 -7.22 -18.54 8.18
N GLN A 145 -7.99 -19.62 8.33
CA GLN A 145 -8.30 -20.24 9.62
C GLN A 145 -7.03 -20.77 10.30
N GLU A 146 -6.18 -21.48 9.56
CA GLU A 146 -4.93 -22.03 10.07
C GLU A 146 -3.93 -20.92 10.43
N GLY A 147 -3.84 -19.88 9.58
CA GLY A 147 -3.06 -18.67 9.87
C GLY A 147 -3.53 -17.99 11.16
N PHE A 148 -4.85 -17.78 11.31
CA PHE A 148 -5.43 -17.17 12.50
C PHE A 148 -5.20 -17.98 13.78
N SER A 149 -5.38 -19.30 13.72
CA SER A 149 -5.07 -20.21 14.84
C SER A 149 -3.60 -20.11 15.25
N TYR A 150 -2.68 -20.14 14.27
CA TYR A 150 -1.25 -20.00 14.50
C TYR A 150 -0.89 -18.67 15.19
N ILE A 151 -1.50 -17.57 14.74
CA ILE A 151 -1.31 -16.23 15.31
C ILE A 151 -1.80 -16.18 16.76
N ARG A 152 -3.01 -16.68 17.02
CA ARG A 152 -3.63 -16.63 18.35
C ARG A 152 -2.82 -17.39 19.39
N ALA A 153 -2.15 -18.48 19.00
CA ALA A 153 -1.26 -19.23 19.87
C ALA A 153 0.09 -18.51 20.17
N ARG A 154 0.44 -17.45 19.43
CA ARG A 154 1.76 -16.77 19.51
C ARG A 154 1.60 -15.27 19.74
N PRO A 155 1.50 -14.79 20.99
CA PRO A 155 1.23 -13.38 21.30
C PRO A 155 2.29 -12.42 20.72
N LYS A 156 3.56 -12.85 20.63
CA LYS A 156 4.63 -12.04 20.02
C LYS A 156 4.44 -11.84 18.50
N VAL A 157 3.81 -12.80 17.81
CA VAL A 157 3.49 -12.70 16.37
C VAL A 157 2.22 -11.87 16.19
N LEU A 158 1.20 -12.09 17.03
CA LEU A 158 -0.03 -11.30 17.03
C LEU A 158 0.25 -9.80 17.19
N ALA A 159 1.09 -9.41 18.16
CA ALA A 159 1.46 -8.01 18.36
C ALA A 159 2.10 -7.38 17.12
N LEU A 160 2.94 -8.11 16.38
CA LEU A 160 3.56 -7.60 15.16
C LEU A 160 2.55 -7.47 14.01
N LEU A 161 1.60 -8.40 13.91
CA LEU A 161 0.56 -8.40 12.88
C LEU A 161 -0.42 -7.22 13.05
N THR A 162 -0.64 -6.76 14.27
CA THR A 162 -1.50 -5.60 14.54
C THR A 162 -0.83 -4.27 14.19
N VAL A 163 0.48 -4.22 13.92
CA VAL A 163 1.17 -2.97 13.58
C VAL A 163 0.62 -2.35 12.29
N LYS A 164 0.58 -3.10 11.18
CA LYS A 164 0.08 -2.57 9.90
C LYS A 164 -1.42 -2.28 9.93
N SER A 165 -2.18 -3.17 10.57
CA SER A 165 -3.63 -2.99 10.77
C SER A 165 -3.93 -1.79 11.67
N GLY A 166 -3.06 -1.53 12.64
CA GLY A 166 -3.14 -0.35 13.50
C GLY A 166 -2.89 0.95 12.73
N TRP A 167 -1.94 0.97 11.79
CA TRP A 167 -1.78 2.10 10.89
C TRP A 167 -3.00 2.27 9.96
N ALA A 168 -3.56 1.15 9.48
CA ALA A 168 -4.71 1.13 8.58
C ALA A 168 -6.02 1.66 9.21
N LEU A 169 -6.12 1.74 10.54
CA LEU A 169 -7.22 2.45 11.23
C LEU A 169 -7.35 3.91 10.78
N SER A 170 -6.22 4.54 10.43
CA SER A 170 -6.14 5.91 9.91
C SER A 170 -6.07 5.96 8.38
N GLY A 171 -6.46 4.88 7.71
CA GLY A 171 -6.41 4.71 6.25
C GLY A 171 -7.14 5.79 5.45
N GLY A 172 -8.17 6.39 6.04
CA GLY A 172 -8.89 7.55 5.50
C GLY A 172 -8.01 8.75 5.14
N ILE A 173 -6.81 8.86 5.74
CA ILE A 173 -5.84 9.90 5.41
C ILE A 173 -5.51 9.90 3.91
N LEU A 174 -5.48 8.74 3.25
CA LEU A 174 -5.20 8.65 1.82
C LEU A 174 -6.26 9.37 0.98
N VAL A 175 -7.53 9.26 1.36
CA VAL A 175 -8.64 9.99 0.74
C VAL A 175 -8.49 11.48 1.04
N MET A 176 -8.15 11.82 2.28
CA MET A 176 -7.97 13.20 2.71
C MET A 176 -6.81 13.91 2.00
N LEU A 177 -5.76 13.21 1.54
CA LEU A 177 -4.73 13.85 0.71
C LEU A 177 -5.31 14.42 -0.59
N ALA A 178 -6.21 13.67 -1.24
CA ALA A 178 -6.89 14.15 -2.44
C ALA A 178 -7.85 15.32 -2.12
N VAL A 179 -8.64 15.19 -1.06
CA VAL A 179 -9.59 16.23 -0.61
C VAL A 179 -8.87 17.53 -0.22
N PHE A 180 -7.79 17.45 0.56
CA PHE A 180 -7.00 18.63 0.91
C PHE A 180 -6.38 19.29 -0.32
N GLY A 181 -5.86 18.47 -1.23
CA GLY A 181 -5.31 18.94 -2.49
C GLY A 181 -6.31 19.74 -3.32
N GLU A 182 -7.47 19.15 -3.56
CA GLU A 182 -8.42 19.65 -4.56
C GLU A 182 -9.56 20.50 -4.01
N GLN A 183 -9.83 20.47 -2.70
CA GLN A 183 -10.94 21.22 -2.09
C GLN A 183 -10.44 22.27 -1.10
N VAL A 184 -9.50 21.91 -0.21
CA VAL A 184 -9.03 22.81 0.86
C VAL A 184 -8.03 23.83 0.32
N PHE A 185 -6.93 23.38 -0.27
CA PHE A 185 -5.84 24.27 -0.73
C PHE A 185 -6.03 24.78 -2.16
N ALA A 186 -6.98 24.21 -2.90
CA ALA A 186 -7.40 24.66 -4.22
C ALA A 186 -7.99 26.07 -4.21
N GLN A 187 -8.85 26.34 -3.23
CA GLN A 187 -9.54 27.62 -3.10
C GLN A 187 -8.57 28.74 -2.70
N GLU A 188 -7.58 28.43 -1.86
CA GLU A 188 -6.57 29.38 -1.39
C GLU A 188 -5.60 29.86 -2.50
N ASN A 189 -5.35 29.04 -3.52
CA ASN A 189 -4.45 29.37 -4.64
C ASN A 189 -5.17 30.01 -5.84
N GLY A 190 -6.32 30.67 -5.64
CA GLY A 190 -7.02 31.42 -6.68
C GLY A 190 -7.82 30.54 -7.66
N GLY A 191 -8.29 29.37 -7.24
CA GLY A 191 -9.22 28.54 -8.02
C GLY A 191 -8.58 27.55 -9.00
N GLY A 192 -7.26 27.33 -8.89
CA GLY A 192 -6.53 26.36 -9.73
C GLY A 192 -6.68 24.88 -9.35
N GLY A 193 -7.51 24.54 -8.34
CA GLY A 193 -7.76 23.13 -8.00
C GLY A 193 -9.02 22.58 -8.68
N GLY A 194 -9.06 21.25 -8.80
CA GLY A 194 -10.10 20.53 -9.51
C GLY A 194 -9.60 19.69 -10.69
N GLN A 195 -8.34 19.88 -11.11
CA GLN A 195 -7.74 18.97 -12.10
C GLN A 195 -7.06 17.76 -11.45
N GLY A 196 -6.59 17.82 -10.20
CA GLY A 196 -5.79 16.75 -9.56
C GLY A 196 -4.30 17.10 -9.36
N GLY A 197 -3.89 18.30 -9.78
CA GLY A 197 -2.49 18.71 -9.74
C GLY A 197 -1.93 18.97 -8.34
N LEU A 198 -2.77 19.51 -7.45
CA LEU A 198 -2.39 19.91 -6.11
C LEU A 198 -2.27 18.71 -5.16
N SER A 199 -3.20 17.75 -5.29
CA SER A 199 -3.10 16.46 -4.59
C SER A 199 -1.84 15.68 -4.96
N GLY A 200 -1.35 15.86 -6.20
CA GLY A 200 -0.07 15.36 -6.69
C GLY A 200 1.13 15.65 -5.78
N ILE A 201 1.23 16.88 -5.27
CA ILE A 201 2.32 17.31 -4.37
C ILE A 201 2.28 16.52 -3.06
N LEU A 202 1.09 16.36 -2.48
CA LEU A 202 0.91 15.61 -1.24
C LEU A 202 1.25 14.13 -1.43
N PHE A 203 0.81 13.52 -2.54
CA PHE A 203 1.18 12.14 -2.84
C PHE A 203 2.67 11.95 -3.14
N SER A 204 3.33 12.95 -3.73
CA SER A 204 4.79 12.96 -3.93
C SER A 204 5.53 12.90 -2.59
N MET A 205 5.15 13.77 -1.65
CA MET A 205 5.75 13.81 -0.32
C MET A 205 5.45 12.56 0.49
N ARG A 206 4.25 11.98 0.34
CA ARG A 206 3.92 10.66 0.87
C ARG A 206 4.91 9.60 0.37
N GLY A 207 5.17 9.58 -0.93
CA GLY A 207 6.12 8.66 -1.55
C GLY A 207 7.55 8.84 -1.05
N LEU A 208 8.03 10.09 -0.97
CA LEU A 208 9.35 10.41 -0.43
C LEU A 208 9.50 10.01 1.04
N GLY A 209 8.48 10.30 1.87
CA GLY A 209 8.45 9.86 3.26
C GLY A 209 8.53 8.35 3.37
N ALA A 210 7.76 7.64 2.54
CA ALA A 210 7.75 6.18 2.52
C ALA A 210 9.08 5.56 2.06
N ALA A 211 9.77 6.19 1.10
CA ALA A 211 11.06 5.73 0.58
C ALA A 211 12.20 5.97 1.57
N LEU A 212 12.23 7.14 2.22
CA LEU A 212 13.32 7.53 3.11
C LEU A 212 13.18 7.00 4.54
N GLY A 213 11.94 6.76 5.00
CA GLY A 213 11.63 6.29 6.36
C GLY A 213 12.51 5.14 6.86
N PRO A 214 12.42 3.95 6.24
CA PRO A 214 13.14 2.76 6.69
C PRO A 214 14.66 2.92 6.58
N VAL A 215 15.13 3.57 5.51
CA VAL A 215 16.57 3.77 5.24
C VAL A 215 17.20 4.66 6.30
N ILE A 216 16.54 5.78 6.63
CA ILE A 216 17.01 6.71 7.66
C ILE A 216 16.86 6.07 9.05
N ALA A 217 15.75 5.39 9.33
CA ALA A 217 15.54 4.71 10.61
C ALA A 217 16.60 3.62 10.87
N TRP A 218 17.00 2.84 9.86
CA TRP A 218 18.09 1.87 10.01
C TRP A 218 19.44 2.55 10.29
N ARG A 219 19.74 3.68 9.64
CA ARG A 219 20.98 4.42 9.90
C ARG A 219 21.02 5.02 11.31
N LEU A 220 19.90 5.53 11.81
CA LEU A 220 19.83 6.20 13.11
C LEU A 220 19.73 5.21 14.29
N PHE A 221 18.96 4.14 14.13
CA PHE A 221 18.63 3.23 15.24
C PHE A 221 19.29 1.85 15.12
N GLY A 222 19.81 1.49 13.94
CA GLY A 222 20.36 0.15 13.64
C GLY A 222 19.30 -0.89 13.28
N ASP A 223 19.74 -2.11 13.02
CA ASP A 223 18.93 -3.28 12.61
C ASP A 223 18.73 -4.31 13.75
N GLY A 224 19.03 -3.91 14.99
CA GLY A 224 18.78 -4.69 16.18
C GLY A 224 17.28 -4.87 16.45
N ILE A 225 16.88 -6.03 16.98
CA ILE A 225 15.47 -6.34 17.29
C ILE A 225 14.85 -5.29 18.23
N SER A 226 15.58 -4.90 19.27
CA SER A 226 15.13 -3.91 20.25
C SER A 226 15.02 -2.50 19.65
N ALA A 227 15.95 -2.14 18.75
CA ALA A 227 15.90 -0.87 18.04
C ALA A 227 14.68 -0.79 17.13
N MET A 228 14.45 -1.82 16.31
CA MET A 228 13.28 -1.91 15.42
C MET A 228 11.97 -1.79 16.20
N ARG A 229 11.86 -2.50 17.34
CA ARG A 229 10.70 -2.42 18.23
C ARG A 229 10.44 -1.01 18.75
N LYS A 230 11.47 -0.32 19.24
CA LYS A 230 11.36 1.06 19.74
C LYS A 230 10.97 2.03 18.61
N ALA A 231 11.57 1.86 17.44
CA ALA A 231 11.29 2.68 16.27
C ALA A 231 9.85 2.52 15.77
N ILE A 232 9.27 1.30 15.78
CA ILE A 232 7.83 1.09 15.49
C ILE A 232 6.96 1.92 16.44
N GLY A 233 7.27 1.89 17.74
CA GLY A 233 6.55 2.68 18.74
C GLY A 233 6.64 4.17 18.45
N GLY A 234 7.86 4.71 18.33
CA GLY A 234 8.09 6.13 18.02
C GLY A 234 7.42 6.56 16.72
N ALA A 235 7.38 5.70 15.71
CA ALA A 235 6.74 5.96 14.43
C ALA A 235 5.21 6.14 14.51
N PHE A 236 4.52 5.49 15.46
CA PHE A 236 3.08 5.73 15.68
C PHE A 236 2.84 7.15 16.18
N PHE A 237 3.63 7.60 17.16
CA PHE A 237 3.51 8.95 17.71
C PHE A 237 3.97 10.02 16.72
N LEU A 238 5.03 9.75 15.95
CA LEU A 238 5.46 10.62 14.86
C LEU A 238 4.33 10.78 13.83
N SER A 239 3.68 9.69 13.42
CA SER A 239 2.56 9.74 12.49
C SER A 239 1.39 10.52 13.09
N CYS A 240 1.05 10.29 14.36
CA CYS A 240 0.01 11.03 15.08
C CYS A 240 0.28 12.54 15.06
N VAL A 241 1.48 12.97 15.48
CA VAL A 241 1.84 14.40 15.52
C VAL A 241 1.85 15.01 14.12
N ALA A 242 2.46 14.31 13.15
CA ALA A 242 2.51 14.79 11.78
C ALA A 242 1.11 14.99 11.19
N TYR A 243 0.18 14.04 11.38
CA TYR A 243 -1.16 14.19 10.83
C TYR A 243 -2.04 15.19 11.61
N LEU A 244 -1.81 15.38 12.90
CA LEU A 244 -2.43 16.49 13.66
C LEU A 244 -1.98 17.84 13.11
N LEU A 245 -0.70 18.00 12.77
CA LEU A 245 -0.17 19.24 12.21
C LEU A 245 -0.57 19.42 10.74
N PHE A 246 -0.69 18.33 9.97
CA PHE A 246 -1.25 18.34 8.61
C PHE A 246 -2.70 18.82 8.61
N SER A 247 -3.54 18.33 9.54
CA SER A 247 -4.93 18.79 9.70
C SER A 247 -5.03 20.31 9.85
N GLN A 248 -4.07 20.91 10.54
CA GLN A 248 -4.05 22.35 10.84
C GLN A 248 -3.11 23.15 9.93
N ALA A 249 -2.61 22.54 8.85
CA ALA A 249 -1.70 23.21 7.96
C ALA A 249 -2.41 24.40 7.28
N PRO A 250 -1.82 25.61 7.31
CA PRO A 250 -2.39 26.82 6.73
C PRO A 250 -2.09 26.97 5.24
N ASN A 251 -1.22 26.11 4.68
CA ASN A 251 -0.89 26.12 3.26
C ASN A 251 -0.39 24.73 2.82
N MET A 252 -0.37 24.53 1.50
CA MET A 252 0.03 23.30 0.84
C MET A 252 1.44 22.82 1.23
N TRP A 253 2.41 23.73 1.32
CA TRP A 253 3.81 23.34 1.53
C TRP A 253 4.02 22.79 2.94
N LEU A 254 3.43 23.44 3.95
CA LEU A 254 3.47 22.93 5.32
C LEU A 254 2.68 21.62 5.44
N ALA A 255 1.56 21.49 4.73
CA ALA A 255 0.83 20.23 4.65
C ALA A 255 1.70 19.11 4.05
N ALA A 256 2.37 19.38 2.93
CA ALA A 256 3.24 18.43 2.24
C ALA A 256 4.43 17.99 3.12
N PHE A 257 5.02 18.93 3.88
CA PHE A 257 6.05 18.64 4.87
C PHE A 257 5.56 17.67 5.96
N TRP A 258 4.35 17.85 6.47
CA TRP A 258 3.79 16.95 7.48
C TRP A 258 3.36 15.60 6.90
N VAL A 259 2.85 15.56 5.67
CA VAL A 259 2.54 14.30 4.97
C VAL A 259 3.80 13.44 4.79
N PHE A 260 4.95 14.06 4.51
CA PHE A 260 6.23 13.38 4.48
C PHE A 260 6.53 12.67 5.80
N TRP A 261 6.45 13.37 6.93
CA TRP A 261 6.74 12.79 8.24
C TRP A 261 5.71 11.74 8.67
N GLY A 262 4.44 11.91 8.30
CA GLY A 262 3.40 10.92 8.53
C GLY A 262 3.67 9.59 7.81
N HIS A 263 4.10 9.65 6.55
CA HIS A 263 4.45 8.45 5.77
C HIS A 263 5.86 7.92 6.04
N PHE A 264 6.77 8.76 6.52
CA PHE A 264 8.03 8.33 7.12
C PHE A 264 7.74 7.38 8.29
N GLY A 265 6.88 7.77 9.24
CA GLY A 265 6.47 6.91 10.34
C GLY A 265 5.81 5.62 9.86
N GLY A 266 4.81 5.72 8.98
CA GLY A 266 4.10 4.54 8.45
C GLY A 266 5.01 3.53 7.73
N SER A 267 5.99 3.98 6.96
CA SER A 267 6.92 3.08 6.27
C SER A 267 7.92 2.40 7.20
N VAL A 268 8.40 3.09 8.24
CA VAL A 268 9.21 2.48 9.30
C VAL A 268 8.44 1.34 9.97
N GLN A 269 7.17 1.59 10.33
CA GLN A 269 6.31 0.54 10.89
C GLN A 269 6.17 -0.65 9.94
N TRP A 270 5.93 -0.39 8.66
CA TRP A 270 5.77 -1.41 7.64
C TRP A 270 7.00 -2.30 7.50
N VAL A 271 8.17 -1.71 7.29
CA VAL A 271 9.41 -2.46 7.01
C VAL A 271 9.89 -3.18 8.26
N PHE A 272 9.86 -2.53 9.42
CA PHE A 272 10.37 -3.13 10.65
C PHE A 272 9.45 -4.24 11.17
N SER A 273 8.13 -4.08 11.11
CA SER A 273 7.19 -5.15 11.47
C SER A 273 7.37 -6.38 10.57
N THR A 274 7.47 -6.17 9.25
CA THR A 274 7.72 -7.23 8.26
C THR A 274 9.04 -7.96 8.54
N THR A 275 10.11 -7.22 8.82
CA THR A 275 11.42 -7.80 9.14
C THR A 275 11.38 -8.63 10.42
N LEU A 276 10.74 -8.13 11.47
CA LEU A 276 10.57 -8.84 12.74
C LEU A 276 9.69 -10.09 12.60
N LEU A 277 8.65 -10.05 11.75
CA LEU A 277 7.83 -11.22 11.42
C LEU A 277 8.66 -12.28 10.69
N HIS A 278 9.44 -11.90 9.67
CA HIS A 278 10.32 -12.84 8.95
C HIS A 278 11.30 -13.57 9.87
N ARG A 279 11.86 -12.86 10.87
CA ARG A 279 12.78 -13.44 11.85
C ARG A 279 12.11 -14.41 12.84
N ARG A 280 10.79 -14.36 13.02
CA ARG A 280 10.05 -15.15 14.03
C ARG A 280 9.25 -16.31 13.47
N VAL A 281 8.90 -16.26 12.20
CA VAL A 281 7.88 -17.13 11.62
C VAL A 281 8.54 -18.24 10.82
N GLU A 282 8.18 -19.46 11.16
CA GLU A 282 8.56 -20.69 10.46
C GLU A 282 8.11 -20.64 8.98
N ASP A 283 8.99 -21.06 8.07
CA ASP A 283 8.77 -20.98 6.62
C ASP A 283 7.42 -21.54 6.17
N ARG A 284 6.99 -22.66 6.77
CA ARG A 284 5.71 -23.34 6.46
C ARG A 284 4.46 -22.48 6.71
N PHE A 285 4.52 -21.52 7.64
CA PHE A 285 3.36 -20.67 8.01
C PHE A 285 3.44 -19.25 7.44
N ARG A 286 4.58 -18.86 6.82
CA ARG A 286 4.79 -17.48 6.34
C ARG A 286 3.70 -17.02 5.38
N GLY A 287 3.39 -17.80 4.34
CA GLY A 287 2.38 -17.42 3.35
C GLY A 287 1.00 -17.16 3.97
N ARG A 288 0.57 -18.06 4.86
CA ARG A 288 -0.71 -17.95 5.57
C ARG A 288 -0.76 -16.75 6.49
N LEU A 289 0.31 -16.52 7.25
CA LEU A 289 0.43 -15.38 8.14
C LEU A 289 0.35 -14.04 7.39
N PHE A 290 1.11 -13.89 6.31
CA PHE A 290 1.08 -12.66 5.50
C PHE A 290 -0.27 -12.47 4.80
N SER A 291 -0.95 -13.55 4.42
CA SER A 291 -2.33 -13.48 3.90
C SER A 291 -3.30 -12.96 4.95
N THR A 292 -3.24 -13.47 6.19
CA THR A 292 -4.07 -12.99 7.30
C THR A 292 -3.76 -11.53 7.65
N GLU A 293 -2.47 -11.15 7.69
CA GLU A 293 -2.05 -9.77 7.92
C GLU A 293 -2.61 -8.82 6.85
N MET A 294 -2.48 -9.17 5.56
CA MET A 294 -2.99 -8.35 4.46
C MET A 294 -4.52 -8.26 4.48
N THR A 295 -5.22 -9.35 4.81
CA THR A 295 -6.68 -9.35 4.92
C THR A 295 -7.14 -8.39 6.01
N LEU A 296 -6.54 -8.47 7.20
CA LEU A 296 -6.89 -7.60 8.32
C LEU A 296 -6.56 -6.13 8.02
N MET A 297 -5.38 -5.87 7.45
CA MET A 297 -4.97 -4.52 7.05
C MET A 297 -5.94 -3.95 6.01
N THR A 298 -6.28 -4.72 4.98
CA THR A 298 -7.17 -4.28 3.89
C THR A 298 -8.57 -3.99 4.43
N LEU A 299 -9.09 -4.83 5.33
CA LEU A 299 -10.38 -4.59 5.99
C LEU A 299 -10.37 -3.29 6.79
N MET A 300 -9.34 -3.07 7.63
CA MET A 300 -9.23 -1.85 8.44
C MET A 300 -9.07 -0.60 7.57
N LEU A 301 -8.25 -0.67 6.52
CA LEU A 301 -8.07 0.40 5.55
C LEU A 301 -9.40 0.73 4.87
N SER A 302 -10.12 -0.28 4.38
CA SER A 302 -11.40 -0.13 3.69
C SER A 302 -12.47 0.50 4.60
N LEU A 303 -12.57 0.01 5.84
CA LEU A 303 -13.50 0.56 6.84
C LEU A 303 -13.16 2.02 7.18
N SER A 304 -11.88 2.32 7.39
CA SER A 304 -11.41 3.70 7.65
C SER A 304 -11.73 4.64 6.48
N THR A 305 -11.47 4.21 5.25
CA THR A 305 -11.79 5.00 4.04
C THR A 305 -13.29 5.17 3.84
N TRP A 306 -14.09 4.15 4.13
CA TRP A 306 -15.55 4.24 4.04
C TRP A 306 -16.12 5.19 5.09
N CYS A 307 -15.70 5.08 6.36
CA CYS A 307 -16.10 6.00 7.43
C CYS A 307 -15.69 7.45 7.11
N THR A 308 -14.54 7.63 6.47
CA THR A 308 -14.05 8.94 6.02
C THR A 308 -14.94 9.54 4.94
N GLY A 309 -15.35 8.73 3.94
CA GLY A 309 -16.32 9.14 2.93
C GLY A 309 -17.68 9.48 3.52
N ALA A 310 -18.22 8.62 4.39
CA ALA A 310 -19.49 8.87 5.07
C ALA A 310 -19.46 10.13 5.93
N ALA A 311 -18.34 10.42 6.63
CA ALA A 311 -18.16 11.65 7.38
C ALA A 311 -18.15 12.89 6.48
N MET A 312 -17.53 12.81 5.30
CA MET A 312 -17.57 13.88 4.30
C MET A 312 -19.00 14.12 3.78
N ASP A 313 -19.76 13.04 3.51
CA ASP A 313 -21.15 13.14 3.04
C ASP A 313 -22.08 13.77 4.08
N MET A 314 -21.76 13.58 5.37
CA MET A 314 -22.44 14.26 6.49
C MET A 314 -22.06 15.74 6.64
N GLY A 315 -21.16 16.26 5.80
CA GLY A 315 -20.69 17.64 5.85
C GLY A 315 -19.69 17.93 6.97
N ILE A 316 -19.04 16.91 7.53
CA ILE A 316 -17.98 17.10 8.54
C ILE A 316 -16.76 17.72 7.84
N ASP A 317 -16.22 18.79 8.44
CA ASP A 317 -15.06 19.49 7.92
C ASP A 317 -13.83 18.55 7.74
N PRO A 318 -13.13 18.60 6.59
CA PRO A 318 -11.99 17.74 6.30
C PRO A 318 -10.86 17.80 7.35
N ARG A 319 -10.62 18.98 7.95
CA ARG A 319 -9.61 19.13 9.01
C ARG A 319 -10.04 18.36 10.24
N THR A 320 -11.31 18.45 10.63
CA THR A 320 -11.85 17.66 11.75
C THR A 320 -11.71 16.15 11.52
N ILE A 321 -11.98 15.67 10.29
CA ILE A 321 -11.84 14.25 9.95
C ILE A 321 -10.38 13.80 10.09
N VAL A 322 -9.43 14.55 9.53
CA VAL A 322 -7.99 14.24 9.64
C VAL A 322 -7.53 14.28 11.09
N LEU A 323 -8.00 15.23 11.91
CA LEU A 323 -7.69 15.30 13.32
C LEU A 323 -8.10 14.01 14.05
N VAL A 324 -9.32 13.53 13.82
CA VAL A 324 -9.80 12.26 14.41
C VAL A 324 -8.95 11.09 13.93
N LEU A 325 -8.70 10.98 12.62
CA LEU A 325 -7.85 9.92 12.05
C LEU A 325 -6.42 9.96 12.62
N ALA A 326 -5.88 11.14 12.89
CA ALA A 326 -4.55 11.30 13.48
C ALA A 326 -4.53 10.81 14.94
N LEU A 327 -5.55 11.12 15.72
CA LEU A 327 -5.68 10.64 17.11
C LEU A 327 -5.82 9.12 17.20
N LEU A 328 -6.38 8.45 16.18
CA LEU A 328 -6.48 6.99 16.15
C LEU A 328 -5.12 6.30 16.22
N PHE A 329 -4.02 6.94 15.80
CA PHE A 329 -2.66 6.38 15.95
C PHE A 329 -2.22 6.20 17.40
N LEU A 330 -2.82 6.95 18.35
CA LEU A 330 -2.52 6.79 19.78
C LEU A 330 -2.92 5.40 20.28
N LEU A 331 -3.99 4.80 19.76
CA LEU A 331 -4.45 3.48 20.18
C LEU A 331 -3.42 2.36 19.90
N PRO A 332 -3.00 2.10 18.64
CA PRO A 332 -1.96 1.11 18.37
C PRO A 332 -0.60 1.52 18.92
N GLY A 333 -0.28 2.83 18.97
CA GLY A 333 0.99 3.32 19.53
C GLY A 333 1.13 3.05 21.03
N THR A 334 0.09 3.34 21.82
CA THR A 334 0.06 3.05 23.26
C THR A 334 0.03 1.55 23.52
N GLY A 335 -0.80 0.80 22.78
CA GLY A 335 -0.83 -0.66 22.86
C GLY A 335 0.55 -1.28 22.59
N TRP A 336 1.30 -0.76 21.62
CA TRP A 336 2.66 -1.20 21.33
C TRP A 336 3.64 -0.88 22.46
N ILE A 337 3.60 0.31 23.06
CA ILE A 337 4.45 0.66 24.21
C ILE A 337 4.16 -0.26 25.41
N LEU A 338 2.88 -0.53 25.71
CA LEU A 338 2.50 -1.44 26.79
C LEU A 338 3.05 -2.85 26.54
N TYR A 339 2.99 -3.33 25.30
CA TYR A 339 3.59 -4.60 24.88
C TYR A 339 5.13 -4.62 25.05
N LEU A 340 5.82 -3.53 24.72
CA LEU A 340 7.28 -3.45 24.95
C LEU A 340 7.62 -3.49 26.44
N ARG A 341 6.82 -2.84 27.29
CA ARG A 341 6.99 -2.88 28.75
C ARG A 341 6.75 -4.29 29.30
N SER A 342 5.75 -5.02 28.79
CA SER A 342 5.52 -6.41 29.23
C SER A 342 6.66 -7.34 28.83
N LEU A 343 7.22 -7.17 27.63
CA LEU A 343 8.38 -7.94 27.16
C LEU A 343 9.62 -7.72 28.05
N ALA A 344 9.91 -6.45 28.39
CA ALA A 344 11.06 -6.12 29.23
C ALA A 344 10.97 -6.75 30.62
N ARG A 345 9.75 -6.95 31.15
CA ARG A 345 9.51 -7.62 32.43
C ARG A 345 9.71 -9.14 32.36
N THR A 346 9.34 -9.77 31.24
CA THR A 346 9.53 -11.22 31.06
C THR A 346 10.97 -11.60 30.75
N ASP A 347 11.70 -10.75 30.02
CA ASP A 347 13.11 -11.02 29.67
C ASP A 347 14.07 -10.71 30.85
N SER A 348 13.59 -10.09 31.94
CA SER A 348 14.37 -9.84 33.18
C SER A 348 14.16 -10.91 34.27
N THR A 349 13.26 -11.87 34.05
CA THR A 349 12.93 -12.96 34.97
C THR A 349 13.49 -14.32 34.54
N ASP A 350 14.11 -14.37 33.37
CA ASP A 350 14.94 -15.48 32.88
C ASP A 350 16.41 -15.06 32.98
#